data_AF-A0A967GZH5-F1
#
_entry.id   AF-A0A967GZH5-F1
#
_cell.length_a   1.000
_cell.length_b   1.000
_cell.length_c   1.000
_cell.angle_alpha   90.00
_cell.angle_beta   90.00
_cell.angle_gamma   90.00
#
_symmetry.space_group_name_H-M   'P 1'
#
loop_
_entity.id
_entity.type
_entity.pdbx_description
1 polymer ?
#
loop_
_entity_poly.entity_id
_entity_poly.type
_entity_poly.pdbx_seq_one_letter_code
_entity_poly.pdbx_strand_id
1 'polypeptide(L)'
;MKTKFSSASVINSHIYGLDEGTFACVELATGDRVWKDGRYGFGQHLLVGKHILLLSERGDLVLIDPSPEGHREVARLKVFDDKCWAA
;
A
#
# COMPACT_ATOMS: atom_id res chain seq x y z
N MET A 1 2.12 -6.65 10.73
CA MET A 1 1.26 -6.11 9.66
C MET A 1 0.07 -7.05 9.48
N LYS A 2 -1.16 -6.54 9.40
CA LYS A 2 -2.39 -7.32 9.21
C LYS A 2 -2.99 -7.01 7.83
N THR A 3 -2.58 -7.79 6.84
CA THR A 3 -2.95 -7.62 5.42
C THR A 3 -4.27 -8.30 5.09
N LYS A 4 -5.38 -7.68 5.51
CA LYS A 4 -6.72 -8.21 5.19
C LYS A 4 -6.95 -8.17 3.69
N PHE A 5 -7.24 -9.34 3.13
CA PHE A 5 -7.50 -9.60 1.72
C PHE A 5 -6.38 -9.25 0.75
N SER A 6 -5.27 -8.66 1.21
CA SER A 6 -4.18 -8.18 0.36
C SER A 6 -2.84 -8.84 0.69
N SER A 7 -1.89 -8.73 -0.22
CA SER A 7 -0.50 -9.15 -0.01
C SER A 7 0.35 -8.03 0.60
N ALA A 8 1.63 -8.33 0.87
CA ALA A 8 2.66 -7.35 1.18
C ALA A 8 3.83 -7.52 0.20
N SER A 9 4.48 -6.42 -0.16
CA SER A 9 5.65 -6.41 -1.03
C SER A 9 6.90 -6.20 -0.20
N VAL A 10 7.91 -7.05 -0.39
CA VAL A 10 9.24 -6.88 0.20
C VAL A 10 10.12 -6.12 -0.78
N ILE A 11 10.65 -4.97 -0.35
CA ILE A 11 11.52 -4.10 -1.14
C ILE A 11 12.72 -3.73 -0.28
N ASN A 12 13.91 -4.20 -0.68
CA ASN A 12 15.13 -4.12 0.13
C ASN A 12 14.90 -4.69 1.53
N SER A 13 15.23 -3.93 2.58
CA SER A 13 15.03 -4.31 3.98
C SER A 13 13.65 -3.94 4.54
N HIS A 14 12.67 -3.59 3.70
CA HIS A 14 11.37 -3.12 4.17
C HIS A 14 10.22 -3.91 3.55
N ILE A 15 9.14 -4.04 4.33
CA ILE A 15 7.86 -4.61 3.91
C ILE A 15 6.86 -3.47 3.77
N TYR A 16 6.20 -3.41 2.62
CA TYR A 16 5.15 -2.45 2.33
C TYR A 16 3.82 -3.16 2.10
N GLY A 17 2.73 -2.63 2.65
CA GLY A 17 1.41 -3.22 2.45
C GLY A 17 0.32 -2.54 3.25
N LEU A 18 -0.93 -3.00 3.05
CA LEU A 18 -2.09 -2.48 3.76
C LEU A 18 -2.21 -3.16 5.13
N ASP A 19 -2.09 -2.40 6.21
CA ASP A 19 -2.28 -2.83 7.58
C ASP A 19 -3.64 -2.32 8.10
N GLU A 20 -4.66 -3.17 8.15
CA GLU A 20 -6.04 -2.76 8.49
C GLU A 20 -6.53 -1.55 7.66
N GLY A 21 -6.21 -1.55 6.35
CA GLY A 21 -6.69 -0.56 5.38
C GLY A 21 -5.91 0.77 5.32
N THR A 22 -4.83 0.89 6.07
CA THR A 22 -3.85 1.99 5.93
C THR A 22 -2.54 1.43 5.43
N PHE A 23 -1.89 2.11 4.50
CA PHE A 23 -0.60 1.68 3.98
C PHE A 23 0.48 1.81 5.06
N ALA A 24 1.41 0.87 5.11
CA ALA A 24 2.42 0.80 6.16
C ALA A 24 3.75 0.33 5.62
N CYS A 25 4.81 0.77 6.29
CA CYS A 25 6.18 0.29 6.13
C CYS A 25 6.64 -0.36 7.43
N VAL A 26 7.23 -1.54 7.31
CA VAL A 26 7.75 -2.34 8.41
C VAL A 26 9.18 -2.75 8.10
N GLU A 27 10.09 -2.69 9.07
CA GLU A 27 11.44 -3.21 8.95
C GLU A 27 11.40 -4.74 8.82
N LEU A 28 12.03 -5.30 7.78
CA LEU A 28 11.97 -6.72 7.47
C LEU A 28 12.64 -7.57 8.55
N ALA A 29 13.74 -7.06 9.12
CA ALA A 29 14.53 -7.81 10.09
C ALA A 29 13.84 -7.93 11.45
N THR A 30 13.15 -6.87 11.91
CA THR A 30 12.59 -6.81 13.27
C THR A 30 11.08 -6.96 13.31
N GLY A 31 10.38 -6.66 12.20
CA GLY A 31 8.94 -6.56 12.17
C GLY A 31 8.40 -5.27 12.79
N ASP A 32 9.27 -4.33 13.16
CA ASP A 32 8.88 -3.04 13.72
C ASP A 32 8.27 -2.15 12.65
N ARG A 33 7.17 -1.49 13.01
CA ARG A 33 6.53 -0.52 12.13
C ARG A 33 7.39 0.75 12.06
N VAL A 34 7.86 1.07 10.86
CA VAL A 34 8.55 2.34 10.56
C VAL A 34 7.54 3.46 10.48
N TRP A 35 6.49 3.29 9.68
CA TRP A 35 5.37 4.24 9.58
C TRP A 35 4.09 3.56 9.11
N LYS A 36 2.96 4.26 9.27
CA LYS A 36 1.65 3.86 8.75
C LYS A 36 0.82 5.10 8.44
N ASP A 37 0.53 5.30 7.16
CA ASP A 37 -0.19 6.45 6.63
C ASP A 37 -0.83 6.10 5.27
N GLY A 38 -1.70 6.96 4.72
CA GLY A 38 -2.41 6.67 3.47
C GLY A 38 -3.56 5.68 3.68
N ARG A 39 -4.76 6.20 3.92
CA ARG A 39 -5.97 5.38 4.14
C ARG A 39 -6.60 5.00 2.80
N TYR A 40 -6.44 3.73 2.43
CA TYR A 40 -6.95 3.19 1.17
C TYR A 40 -8.05 2.15 1.36
N GLY A 41 -8.39 1.81 2.60
CA GLY A 41 -9.36 0.75 2.90
C GLY A 41 -8.81 -0.62 2.51
N PHE A 42 -9.69 -1.62 2.39
CA PHE A 42 -9.31 -2.98 2.00
C PHE A 42 -9.11 -3.12 0.48
N GLY A 43 -8.17 -2.32 -0.05
CA GLY A 43 -7.74 -2.35 -1.44
C GLY A 43 -6.68 -3.42 -1.72
N GLN A 44 -6.05 -3.34 -2.90
CA GLN A 44 -4.94 -4.20 -3.33
C GLN A 44 -3.78 -3.39 -3.85
N HIS A 45 -2.60 -3.98 -3.87
CA HIS A 45 -1.45 -3.38 -4.52
C HIS A 45 -0.61 -4.41 -5.28
N LEU A 46 0.15 -3.91 -6.25
CA LEU A 46 1.13 -4.65 -7.03
C LEU A 46 2.44 -3.86 -7.06
N LEU A 47 3.57 -4.55 -7.01
CA LEU A 47 4.87 -3.97 -7.32
C LEU A 47 5.02 -3.88 -8.84
N VAL A 48 5.20 -2.67 -9.37
CA VAL A 48 5.37 -2.39 -10.80
C VAL A 48 6.70 -1.67 -11.00
N GLY A 49 7.72 -2.43 -11.40
CA GLY A 49 9.10 -1.93 -11.44
C GLY A 49 9.57 -1.55 -10.04
N LYS A 50 9.82 -0.25 -9.82
CA LYS A 50 10.22 0.30 -8.51
C LYS A 50 9.08 0.95 -7.72
N HIS A 51 7.88 1.01 -8.28
CA HIS A 51 6.73 1.69 -7.67
C HIS A 51 5.68 0.68 -7.23
N ILE A 52 4.83 1.10 -6.30
CA ILE A 52 3.66 0.33 -5.89
C ILE A 52 2.43 0.94 -6.57
N LEU A 53 1.71 0.13 -7.34
CA LEU A 53 0.41 0.50 -7.90
C LEU A 53 -0.68 -0.06 -6.99
N LEU A 54 -1.45 0.83 -6.37
CA LEU A 54 -2.46 0.51 -5.39
C LEU A 54 -3.85 0.89 -5.91
N LEU A 55 -4.81 -0.04 -5.84
CA LEU A 55 -6.23 0.26 -6.04
C LEU A 55 -6.92 0.31 -4.68
N SER A 56 -7.45 1.47 -4.31
CA SER A 56 -8.16 1.69 -3.05
C SER A 56 -9.54 1.04 -3.06
N GLU A 57 -10.09 0.78 -1.87
CA GLU A 57 -11.48 0.31 -1.68
C GLU A 57 -12.51 1.29 -2.28
N ARG A 58 -12.12 2.56 -2.46
CA ARG A 58 -12.98 3.61 -3.04
C ARG A 58 -12.70 3.84 -4.54
N GLY A 59 -11.95 2.98 -5.20
CA GLY A 59 -11.73 3.05 -6.65
C GLY A 59 -10.70 4.07 -7.12
N ASP A 60 -9.82 4.54 -6.22
CA ASP A 60 -8.65 5.32 -6.61
C ASP A 60 -7.50 4.38 -6.98
N LEU A 61 -6.93 4.57 -8.17
CA LEU A 61 -5.66 3.99 -8.55
C LEU A 61 -4.54 4.97 -8.19
N VAL A 62 -3.61 4.54 -7.34
CA VAL A 62 -2.56 5.38 -6.76
C VAL A 62 -1.21 4.75 -7.06
N LEU A 63 -0.29 5.54 -7.59
CA LEU A 63 1.10 5.16 -7.77
C LEU A 63 1.89 5.69 -6.58
N ILE A 64 2.59 4.82 -5.88
CA ILE A 64 3.33 5.11 -4.66
C ILE A 64 4.82 4.84 -4.89
N ASP A 65 5.67 5.75 -4.41
CA ASP A 65 7.11 5.55 -4.32
C ASP A 65 7.44 4.96 -2.95
N PRO A 66 7.84 3.67 -2.86
CA PRO A 66 8.11 3.02 -1.59
C PRO A 66 9.36 3.58 -0.93
N SER A 67 9.20 4.22 0.24
CA SER A 67 10.29 4.90 0.96
C SER A 67 10.13 4.69 2.48
N PRO A 68 11.21 4.33 3.20
CA PRO A 68 11.16 4.24 4.67
C PRO A 68 11.06 5.60 5.35
N GLU A 69 11.37 6.69 4.66
CA GLU A 69 11.27 8.06 5.19
C GLU A 69 9.82 8.53 5.37
N GLY A 70 8.88 7.94 4.62
CA GLY A 70 7.47 8.22 4.78
C GLY A 70 6.61 7.78 3.60
N HIS A 71 5.33 8.04 3.72
CA HIS A 71 4.36 7.74 2.67
C HIS A 71 4.43 8.78 1.53
N ARG A 72 4.62 8.32 0.30
CA ARG A 72 4.80 9.19 -0.88
C ARG A 72 3.96 8.76 -2.08
N GLU A 73 2.85 9.44 -2.29
CA GLU A 73 2.08 9.33 -3.54
C GLU A 73 2.79 10.07 -4.68
N VAL A 74 2.96 9.39 -5.81
CA VAL A 74 3.49 9.97 -7.05
C VAL A 74 2.35 10.47 -7.92
N ALA A 75 1.27 9.70 -8.02
CA ALA A 75 0.09 10.04 -8.81
C ALA A 75 -1.15 9.35 -8.27
N ARG A 76 -2.31 9.92 -8.57
CA ARG A 76 -3.63 9.40 -8.18
C ARG A 76 -4.63 9.64 -9.30
N LEU A 77 -5.45 8.63 -9.59
CA LEU A 77 -6.52 8.68 -10.55
C LEU A 77 -7.77 8.00 -9.99
N LYS A 78 -8.92 8.67 -10.05
CA LYS A 78 -10.21 8.05 -9.77
C LYS A 78 -10.60 7.20 -10.99
N VAL A 79 -10.66 5.88 -10.83
CA VAL A 79 -10.96 4.94 -11.92
C VAL A 79 -12.38 4.37 -11.80
N PHE A 80 -12.87 4.20 -10.57
CA PHE A 80 -14.22 3.74 -10.30
C PHE A 80 -14.90 4.62 -9.26
N ASP A 81 -16.18 4.93 -9.45
CA ASP A 81 -16.95 5.76 -8.51
C ASP A 81 -17.47 4.98 -7.30
N ASP A 82 -17.65 3.67 -7.46
CA ASP A 82 -18.18 2.76 -6.46
C ASP A 82 -17.09 2.04 -5.66
N LYS A 83 -17.55 1.26 -4.66
CA LYS A 83 -16.70 0.41 -3.84
C LYS A 83 -16.04 -0.69 -4.68
N CYS A 84 -14.71 -0.75 -4.66
CA CYS A 84 -13.93 -1.82 -5.26
C CYS A 84 -13.67 -2.92 -4.23
N TRP A 85 -14.11 -4.14 -4.55
CA TRP A 85 -13.76 -5.35 -3.82
C TRP A 85 -12.61 -6.01 -4.52
N ALA A 86 -11.56 -6.32 -3.79
CA ALA A 86 -10.35 -6.84 -4.38
C ALA A 86 -9.89 -8.03 -3.53
N ALA A 87 -10.01 -9.21 -4.14
CA ALA A 87 -9.79 -10.53 -3.54
C ALA A 87 -8.35 -11.02 -3.71
#